data_AF-A0A386C8T2-F1
#
_entry.id   AF-A0A386C8T2-F1
#
_cell.length_a   1.000
_cell.length_b   1.000
_cell.length_c   1.000
_cell.angle_alpha   90.00
_cell.angle_beta   90.00
_cell.angle_gamma   90.00
#
_symmetry.space_group_name_H-M   'P 1'
#
loop_
_entity.id
_entity.type
_entity.pdbx_description
1 polymer ?
#
loop_
_entity_poly.entity_id
_entity_poly.type
_entity_poly.pdbx_seq_one_letter_code
_entity_poly.pdbx_strand_id
1 'polypeptide(L)'
;SLEMTDYDRARILETVRNALREPAPILITHGTDTMVDTGLMLKRELPELAVPIVLTGAMTPLGFEGSDGLQNLTESLLAARLLQPDVYVVMHNQVFPIDRVRKDRELARFVWK
;
A
#
# COMPACT_ATOMS: atom_id res chain seq x y z
N SER A 1 12.78 -1.66 -2.51
CA SER A 1 11.95 -0.62 -3.16
C SER A 1 12.78 0.47 -3.81
N LEU A 2 13.93 0.86 -3.25
CA LEU A 2 14.81 1.86 -3.87
C LEU A 2 15.29 1.47 -5.27
N GLU A 3 15.48 0.17 -5.51
CA GLU A 3 15.87 -0.37 -6.83
C GLU A 3 14.67 -0.64 -7.76
N MET A 4 13.46 -0.34 -7.32
CA MET A 4 12.25 -0.70 -8.07
C MET A 4 12.03 0.24 -9.24
N THR A 5 11.84 -0.36 -10.41
CA THR A 5 11.69 0.33 -11.69
C THR A 5 10.22 0.43 -12.11
N ASP A 6 9.97 1.14 -13.21
CA ASP A 6 8.62 1.20 -13.80
C ASP A 6 8.20 -0.14 -14.42
N TYR A 7 9.15 -0.97 -14.84
CA TYR A 7 8.87 -2.33 -15.27
C TYR A 7 8.30 -3.17 -14.12
N ASP A 8 8.88 -3.06 -12.92
CA ASP A 8 8.38 -3.75 -11.74
C ASP A 8 6.97 -3.29 -11.36
N ARG A 9 6.73 -1.97 -11.41
CA ARG A 9 5.39 -1.41 -11.16
C ARG A 9 4.36 -1.85 -12.21
N ALA A 10 4.74 -1.95 -13.48
CA ALA A 10 3.88 -2.49 -14.51
C ALA A 10 3.52 -3.95 -14.24
N ARG A 11 4.46 -4.76 -13.74
CA ARG A 11 4.16 -6.14 -13.31
C ARG A 11 3.19 -6.18 -12.14
N ILE A 12 3.35 -5.31 -11.14
CA ILE A 12 2.40 -5.18 -10.02
C ILE A 12 1.00 -4.84 -10.55
N LEU A 13 0.88 -3.87 -11.46
CA LEU A 13 -0.39 -3.48 -12.07
C LEU A 13 -1.07 -4.66 -12.77
N GLU A 14 -0.34 -5.44 -13.57
CA GLU A 14 -0.89 -6.62 -14.23
C GLU A 14 -1.33 -7.71 -13.24
N THR A 15 -0.57 -7.93 -12.17
CA THR A 15 -0.97 -8.85 -11.09
C THR A 15 -2.26 -8.37 -10.41
N VAL A 16 -2.37 -7.08 -10.11
CA VAL A 16 -3.57 -6.48 -9.51
C VAL A 16 -4.77 -6.60 -10.45
N ARG A 17 -4.63 -6.30 -11.75
CA ARG A 17 -5.71 -6.46 -12.75
C ARG A 17 -6.26 -7.87 -12.79
N ASN A 18 -5.39 -8.88 -12.70
CA ASN A 18 -5.82 -10.27 -12.68
C ASN A 18 -6.52 -10.64 -11.36
N ALA A 19 -6.03 -10.13 -10.22
CA ALA A 19 -6.63 -10.38 -8.91
C ALA A 19 -8.01 -9.70 -8.76
N LEU A 20 -8.22 -8.54 -9.38
CA LEU A 20 -9.50 -7.80 -9.36
C LEU A 20 -10.66 -8.54 -10.05
N ARG A 21 -10.40 -9.68 -10.71
CA ARG A 21 -11.46 -10.58 -11.21
C ARG A 21 -12.24 -11.24 -10.07
N GLU A 22 -11.64 -11.33 -8.89
CA GLU A 22 -12.29 -11.79 -7.67
C GLU A 22 -12.82 -10.58 -6.88
N PRO A 23 -14.05 -10.61 -6.33
CA PRO A 23 -14.63 -9.51 -5.57
C PRO A 23 -14.08 -9.46 -4.13
N ALA A 24 -12.77 -9.41 -3.99
CA ALA A 24 -12.06 -9.39 -2.72
C ALA A 24 -11.08 -8.21 -2.63
N PRO A 25 -10.96 -7.54 -1.47
CA PRO A 25 -9.93 -6.54 -1.24
C PRO A 25 -8.53 -7.07 -1.53
N ILE A 26 -7.66 -6.22 -2.08
CA ILE A 26 -6.27 -6.57 -2.39
C ILE A 26 -5.35 -5.91 -1.38
N LEU A 27 -4.46 -6.70 -0.79
CA LEU A 27 -3.40 -6.21 0.09
C LEU A 27 -2.04 -6.44 -0.58
N ILE A 28 -1.24 -5.38 -0.68
CA ILE A 28 0.10 -5.40 -1.27
C ILE A 28 1.12 -5.07 -0.19
N THR A 29 2.00 -6.01 0.11
CA THR A 29 3.21 -5.71 0.91
C THR A 29 4.25 -5.08 -0.01
N HIS A 30 4.84 -3.97 0.45
CA HIS A 30 5.73 -3.15 -0.37
C HIS A 30 6.79 -2.46 0.48
N GLY A 31 7.99 -2.27 -0.08
CA GLY A 31 9.02 -1.45 0.56
C GLY A 31 8.62 0.03 0.61
N THR A 32 8.83 0.70 1.74
CA THR A 32 8.20 1.99 2.02
C THR A 32 8.70 3.16 1.16
N ASP A 33 9.90 3.08 0.57
CA ASP A 33 10.52 4.21 -0.16
C ASP A 33 9.77 4.66 -1.41
N THR A 34 9.18 3.72 -2.15
CA THR A 34 8.50 3.98 -3.43
C THR A 34 7.06 3.48 -3.42
N MET A 35 6.53 3.14 -2.24
CA MET A 35 5.16 2.65 -2.06
C MET A 35 4.12 3.65 -2.57
N VAL A 36 4.32 4.94 -2.29
CA VAL A 36 3.42 6.00 -2.75
C VAL A 36 3.39 6.07 -4.27
N ASP A 37 4.55 5.96 -4.93
CA ASP A 37 4.64 6.00 -6.39
C ASP A 37 3.89 4.83 -7.04
N THR A 38 4.04 3.62 -6.47
CA THR A 38 3.30 2.44 -6.91
C THR A 38 1.80 2.62 -6.73
N GLY A 39 1.35 3.09 -5.56
CA GLY A 39 -0.07 3.27 -5.32
C GLY A 39 -0.69 4.36 -6.20
N LEU A 40 0.04 5.46 -6.46
CA LEU A 40 -0.43 6.51 -7.36
C LEU A 40 -0.57 6.00 -8.80
N MET A 41 0.36 5.16 -9.26
CA MET A 41 0.22 4.47 -10.54
C MET A 41 -1.05 3.60 -10.53
N LEU A 42 -1.25 2.75 -9.51
CA LEU A 42 -2.42 1.89 -9.44
C LEU A 42 -3.73 2.68 -9.48
N LYS A 43 -3.83 3.78 -8.73
CA LYS A 43 -5.01 4.65 -8.73
C LYS A 43 -5.28 5.28 -10.09
N ARG A 44 -4.24 5.71 -10.81
CA ARG A 44 -4.36 6.29 -12.16
C ARG A 44 -4.79 5.25 -13.19
N GLU A 45 -4.22 4.06 -13.13
CA GLU A 45 -4.41 3.01 -14.14
C GLU A 45 -5.66 2.14 -13.90
N LEU A 46 -6.31 2.30 -12.74
CA LEU A 46 -7.50 1.55 -12.30
C LEU A 46 -8.57 2.53 -11.75
N PRO A 47 -9.21 3.34 -12.62
CA PRO A 47 -10.13 4.40 -12.17
C PRO A 47 -11.45 3.89 -11.58
N GLU A 48 -11.86 2.66 -11.88
CA GLU A 48 -13.14 2.08 -11.49
C GLU A 48 -12.94 0.82 -10.63
N LEU A 49 -12.50 1.02 -9.38
CA LEU A 49 -12.35 -0.09 -8.43
C LEU A 49 -13.70 -0.46 -7.81
N ALA A 50 -13.97 -1.76 -7.71
CA ALA A 50 -15.12 -2.30 -6.98
C ALA A 50 -14.75 -2.73 -5.53
N VAL A 51 -13.46 -2.82 -5.23
CA VAL A 51 -12.89 -3.24 -3.94
C VAL A 51 -11.69 -2.37 -3.59
N PRO A 52 -11.36 -2.17 -2.30
CA PRO A 52 -10.19 -1.39 -1.93
C PRO A 52 -8.89 -2.14 -2.23
N ILE A 53 -7.86 -1.37 -2.61
CA ILE A 53 -6.47 -1.83 -2.68
C ILE A 53 -5.69 -1.14 -1.56
N VAL A 54 -5.08 -1.92 -0.68
CA VAL A 54 -4.27 -1.43 0.43
C VAL A 54 -2.80 -1.77 0.18
N LEU A 55 -1.93 -0.76 0.27
CA LEU A 55 -0.49 -0.95 0.33
C LEU A 55 -0.03 -0.82 1.79
N THR A 56 0.84 -1.73 2.20
CA THR A 56 1.44 -1.72 3.54
C THR A 56 2.89 -2.21 3.49
N GLY A 57 3.61 -2.04 4.59
CA GLY A 57 5.00 -2.42 4.71
C GLY A 57 5.47 -2.32 6.15
N ALA A 58 6.76 -2.11 6.32
CA ALA A 58 7.37 -1.91 7.62
C ALA A 58 8.53 -0.91 7.49
N MET A 59 8.73 -0.06 8.50
CA MET A 59 9.96 0.71 8.64
C MET A 59 11.09 -0.16 9.21
N THR A 60 10.74 -1.10 10.11
CA THR A 60 11.65 -2.09 10.68
C THR A 60 11.25 -3.48 10.16
N PRO A 61 12.13 -4.20 9.44
CA PRO A 61 11.78 -5.48 8.80
C PRO A 61 11.17 -6.50 9.77
N LEU A 62 10.21 -7.29 9.27
CA LEU A 62 9.58 -8.33 10.06
C LEU A 62 10.63 -9.34 10.56
N GLY A 63 10.55 -9.69 11.85
CA GLY A 63 11.49 -10.60 12.51
C GLY A 63 12.60 -9.90 13.31
N PHE A 64 12.73 -8.57 13.17
CA PHE A 64 13.56 -7.75 14.06
C PHE A 64 12.77 -7.31 15.29
N GLU A 65 13.46 -7.15 16.42
CA GLU A 65 12.86 -6.61 17.64
C GLU A 65 12.32 -5.20 17.39
N GLY A 66 11.10 -4.93 17.88
CA GLY A 66 10.43 -3.65 17.64
C GLY A 66 9.93 -3.45 16.20
N SER A 67 9.83 -4.52 15.40
CA SER A 67 9.25 -4.42 14.06
C SER A 67 7.78 -3.99 14.08
N ASP A 68 7.46 -3.00 13.26
CA ASP A 68 6.11 -2.55 12.96
C ASP A 68 5.39 -3.43 11.91
N GLY A 69 6.08 -4.40 11.32
CA GLY A 69 5.57 -5.17 10.18
C GLY A 69 4.33 -6.01 10.49
N LEU A 70 4.30 -6.69 11.64
CA LEU A 70 3.12 -7.50 12.03
C LEU A 70 1.93 -6.59 12.34
N GLN A 71 2.16 -5.51 13.07
CA GLN A 71 1.15 -4.51 13.38
C GLN A 71 0.53 -3.94 12.09
N ASN A 72 1.35 -3.41 11.18
CA ASN A 72 0.89 -2.80 9.93
C ASN A 72 0.13 -3.81 9.06
N LEU A 73 0.58 -5.07 9.00
CA LEU A 73 -0.11 -6.12 8.25
C LEU A 73 -1.49 -6.42 8.84
N THR A 74 -1.58 -6.57 10.17
CA THR A 74 -2.86 -6.81 10.87
C THR A 74 -3.83 -5.65 10.68
N GLU A 75 -3.37 -4.41 10.85
CA GLU A 75 -4.18 -3.21 10.61
C GLU A 75 -4.69 -3.16 9.17
N SER A 76 -3.84 -3.49 8.21
CA SER A 76 -4.20 -3.47 6.79
C SER A 76 -5.24 -4.51 6.43
N LEU A 77 -5.14 -5.72 6.99
CA LEU A 77 -6.14 -6.78 6.80
C LEU A 77 -7.51 -6.35 7.34
N LEU A 78 -7.55 -5.69 8.50
CA LEU A 78 -8.80 -5.18 9.08
C LEU A 78 -9.36 -4.02 8.26
N ALA A 79 -8.51 -3.04 7.92
CA ALA A 79 -8.91 -1.86 7.15
C ALA A 79 -9.47 -2.24 5.77
N ALA A 80 -8.86 -3.20 5.08
CA ALA A 80 -9.30 -3.66 3.76
C ALA A 80 -10.76 -4.19 3.75
N ARG A 81 -11.30 -4.61 4.90
CA ARG A 81 -12.69 -5.07 5.03
C ARG A 81 -13.70 -3.94 5.26
N LEU A 82 -13.23 -2.76 5.65
CA LEU A 82 -14.04 -1.61 6.06
C LEU A 82 -14.01 -0.48 5.04
N LEU A 83 -12.92 -0.37 4.26
CA LEU A 83 -12.70 0.72 3.33
C LEU A 83 -13.56 0.62 2.08
N GLN A 84 -13.97 1.77 1.58
CA GLN A 84 -14.63 1.90 0.28
C GLN A 84 -13.61 1.70 -0.86
N PRO A 85 -14.06 1.33 -2.08
CA PRO A 85 -13.16 1.13 -3.20
C PRO A 85 -12.33 2.38 -3.54
N ASP A 86 -11.03 2.28 -3.33
CA ASP A 86 -9.98 3.24 -3.71
C ASP A 86 -8.61 2.58 -3.39
N VAL A 87 -7.51 3.29 -3.58
CA VAL A 87 -6.16 2.88 -3.23
C VAL A 87 -5.68 3.62 -1.97
N TYR A 88 -5.15 2.86 -1.00
CA TYR A 88 -4.76 3.38 0.31
C TYR A 88 -3.35 2.94 0.72
N VAL A 89 -2.74 3.70 1.62
CA VAL A 89 -1.64 3.23 2.47
C VAL A 89 -2.17 3.00 3.87
N VAL A 90 -1.82 1.87 4.48
CA VAL A 90 -2.10 1.59 5.90
C VAL A 90 -0.80 1.26 6.62
N MET A 91 -0.41 2.15 7.53
CA MET A 91 0.84 2.11 8.30
C MET A 91 0.65 2.84 9.63
N HIS A 92 1.22 2.33 10.71
CA HIS A 92 1.28 3.00 12.01
C HIS A 92 -0.08 3.49 12.55
N ASN A 93 -1.09 2.62 12.54
CA ASN A 93 -2.46 2.90 13.02
C ASN A 93 -3.23 3.95 12.18
N GLN A 94 -2.79 4.25 10.97
CA GLN A 94 -3.44 5.25 10.11
C GLN A 94 -3.75 4.68 8.73
N VAL A 95 -4.89 5.10 8.19
CA VAL A 95 -5.29 4.86 6.81
C VAL A 95 -5.19 6.19 6.05
N PHE A 96 -4.51 6.16 4.91
CA PHE A 96 -4.39 7.31 4.04
C PHE A 96 -4.86 6.98 2.62
N PRO A 97 -5.75 7.78 2.01
CA PRO A 97 -5.94 7.78 0.56
C PRO A 97 -4.59 8.06 -0.12
N ILE A 98 -4.26 7.29 -1.15
CA ILE A 98 -2.92 7.31 -1.75
C ILE A 98 -2.51 8.68 -2.32
N ASP A 99 -3.48 9.46 -2.78
CA ASP A 99 -3.29 10.81 -3.31
C ASP A 99 -3.06 11.88 -2.23
N ARG A 100 -3.31 11.54 -0.95
CA ARG A 100 -3.20 12.45 0.20
C ARG A 100 -2.09 12.07 1.18
N VAL A 101 -1.17 11.19 0.78
CA VAL A 101 -0.09 10.69 1.65
C VAL A 101 1.29 10.87 1.03
N ARG A 102 2.28 11.15 1.87
CA ARG A 102 3.72 11.11 1.54
C ARG A 102 4.50 10.37 2.61
N LYS A 103 5.66 9.81 2.24
CA LYS A 103 6.64 9.31 3.21
C LYS A 103 7.47 10.50 3.72
N ASP A 104 7.49 10.66 5.03
CA ASP A 104 8.44 11.52 5.73
C ASP A 104 9.66 10.68 6.13
N ARG A 105 10.80 10.98 5.51
CA ARG A 105 12.03 10.18 5.69
C ARG A 105 12.74 10.52 6.99
N GLU A 106 12.64 11.76 7.47
CA GLU A 106 13.25 12.20 8.72
C GLU A 106 12.52 11.59 9.90
N LEU A 107 11.19 11.59 9.85
CA LEU A 107 10.34 11.04 10.90
C LEU A 107 10.06 9.53 10.77
N ALA A 108 10.62 8.89 9.75
CA ALA A 108 10.41 7.49 9.40
C ALA A 108 8.92 7.07 9.44
N ARG A 109 8.03 7.87 8.85
CA ARG A 109 6.58 7.63 8.88
C ARG A 109 5.86 8.11 7.63
N PHE A 110 4.60 7.74 7.50
CA PHE A 110 3.71 8.33 6.51
C PHE A 110 2.93 9.48 7.15
N VAL A 111 2.75 10.56 6.39
CA VAL A 111 2.04 11.76 6.84
C VAL A 111 1.10 12.24 5.74
N TRP A 112 0.08 12.99 6.16
CA TRP A 112 -0.80 13.70 5.25
C TRP A 112 -0.01 14.71 4.42
N LYS A 113 -0.32 14.77 3.12
CA LYS A 113 0.17 15.79 2.19
C LYS A 113 -0.52 17.13 2.42
#